data_AF-Q82XY3-F1
#
_entry.id   AF-Q82XY3-F1
#
_cell.length_a   1.000
_cell.length_b   1.000
_cell.length_c   1.000
_cell.angle_alpha   90.00
_cell.angle_beta   90.00
_cell.angle_gamma   90.00
#
_symmetry.space_group_name_H-M   'P 1'
#
loop_
_entity.id
_entity.type
_entity.pdbx_description
1 polymer ?
#
loop_
_entity_poly.entity_id
_entity_poly.type
_entity_poly.pdbx_seq_one_letter_code
_entity_poly.pdbx_strand_id
1 'polypeptide(L)'
;MDILSLVAGFLAGALTIYLASYFMKPSENKTQKTVDAGTINLFDQLWQTHERLLNEMKQDVENPDFKFHREFYVLKKGWGWERWGFHRRGPCIAYFLEDHSDLLPLLDSLTSYGLISQTGETGKNTARFQLSEKLVELLRGKNTNKS
;
A
#
# COMPACT_ATOMS: atom_id res chain seq x y z
N MET A 1 -5.98 38.35 1.14
CA MET A 1 -5.47 36.97 1.24
C MET A 1 -6.47 36.20 2.07
N ASP A 2 -7.12 35.21 1.48
CA ASP A 2 -8.15 34.45 2.17
C ASP A 2 -7.51 33.39 3.09
N ILE A 3 -7.99 33.35 4.33
CA ILE A 3 -7.59 32.38 5.36
C ILE A 3 -7.78 30.94 4.84
N LEU A 4 -8.78 30.72 3.98
CA LEU A 4 -9.03 29.45 3.29
C LEU A 4 -7.87 29.03 2.38
N SER A 5 -7.21 29.95 1.69
CA SER A 5 -6.04 29.65 0.85
C SER A 5 -4.81 29.31 1.69
N LEU A 6 -4.68 29.90 2.89
CA LEU A 6 -3.58 29.63 3.82
C LEU A 6 -3.73 28.24 4.47
N VAL A 7 -4.96 27.86 4.85
CA VAL A 7 -5.27 26.53 5.39
C VAL A 7 -5.13 25.45 4.31
N ALA A 8 -5.61 25.69 3.09
CA ALA A 8 -5.45 24.75 1.98
C ALA A 8 -3.98 24.55 1.59
N GLY A 9 -3.17 25.62 1.58
CA GLY A 9 -1.74 25.56 1.33
C GLY A 9 -0.98 24.77 2.41
N PHE A 10 -1.37 24.91 3.67
CA PHE A 10 -0.78 24.16 4.79
C PHE A 10 -1.08 22.66 4.69
N LEU A 11 -2.32 22.27 4.39
CA LEU A 11 -2.71 20.86 4.25
C LEU A 11 -2.05 20.19 3.04
N ALA A 12 -2.02 20.89 1.89
CA ALA A 12 -1.35 20.39 0.69
C ALA A 12 0.18 20.27 0.91
N GLY A 13 0.78 21.21 1.64
CA GLY A 13 2.19 21.18 2.02
C GLY A 13 2.52 20.01 2.95
N ALA A 14 1.74 19.82 4.02
CA ALA A 14 1.91 18.72 4.97
C ALA A 14 1.78 17.35 4.30
N LEU A 15 0.78 17.17 3.43
CA LEU A 15 0.61 15.95 2.66
C LEU A 15 1.80 15.70 1.73
N THR A 16 2.29 16.74 1.05
CA THR A 16 3.45 16.63 0.14
C THR A 16 4.73 16.25 0.88
N ILE A 17 4.98 16.85 2.04
CA ILE A 17 6.14 16.53 2.89
C ILE A 17 6.04 15.10 3.44
N TYR A 18 4.86 14.71 3.94
CA TYR A 18 4.61 13.36 4.43
C TYR A 18 4.86 12.30 3.34
N LEU A 19 4.29 12.52 2.15
CA LEU A 19 4.49 11.67 0.98
C LEU A 19 5.97 11.58 0.60
N ALA A 20 6.66 12.72 0.47
CA ALA A 20 8.08 12.75 0.13
C ALA A 20 8.92 11.98 1.17
N SER A 21 8.63 12.15 2.47
CA SER A 21 9.33 11.48 3.55
C SER A 21 9.10 9.97 3.57
N TYR A 22 7.87 9.51 3.32
CA TYR A 22 7.53 8.09 3.23
C TYR A 22 8.26 7.43 2.06
N PHE A 23 8.27 8.11 0.91
CA PHE A 23 8.94 7.64 -0.28
C PHE A 23 10.49 7.66 -0.13
N MET A 24 11.06 8.66 0.53
CA MET A 24 12.51 8.77 0.73
C MET A 24 13.06 7.91 1.89
N LYS A 25 12.20 7.30 2.71
CA LYS A 25 12.64 6.51 3.86
C LYS A 25 13.41 5.27 3.40
N PRO A 26 14.68 5.10 3.80
CA PRO A 26 15.41 3.86 3.57
C PRO A 26 14.69 2.71 4.27
N SER A 27 14.47 1.61 3.55
CA SER A 27 13.91 0.39 4.12
C SER A 27 14.92 -0.23 5.08
N GLU A 28 14.85 0.15 6.36
CA GLU A 28 15.56 -0.58 7.41
C GLU A 28 14.91 -1.96 7.55
N ASN A 29 15.71 -3.01 7.37
CA ASN A 29 15.34 -4.40 7.63
C ASN A 29 14.97 -4.56 9.11
N LYS A 30 13.73 -4.21 9.47
CA LYS A 30 13.21 -4.41 10.82
C LYS A 30 13.09 -5.91 11.05
N THR A 31 13.80 -6.37 12.08
CA THR A 31 13.82 -7.74 12.56
C THR A 31 12.40 -8.27 12.69
N GLN A 32 12.08 -9.33 11.94
CA GLN A 32 10.80 -10.02 11.97
C GLN A 32 10.53 -10.50 13.40
N LYS A 33 9.58 -9.86 14.10
CA LYS A 33 9.07 -10.38 15.37
C LYS A 33 8.13 -11.55 15.06
N THR A 34 8.55 -12.75 15.44
CA THR A 34 7.72 -13.96 15.49
C THR A 34 6.60 -13.80 16.51
N VAL A 35 5.41 -13.39 16.06
CA VAL A 35 4.19 -13.38 16.88
C VAL A 35 3.01 -13.74 15.99
N ASP A 36 2.82 -15.03 15.71
CA ASP A 36 1.76 -15.49 14.78
C ASP A 36 0.35 -15.15 15.29
N ALA A 37 0.06 -15.35 16.59
CA ALA A 37 -1.23 -14.96 17.17
C ALA A 37 -1.47 -13.44 17.17
N GLY A 38 -0.41 -12.66 17.42
CA GLY A 38 -0.48 -11.19 17.41
C GLY A 38 -0.67 -10.62 16.00
N THR A 39 -0.13 -11.30 14.98
CA THR A 39 -0.31 -10.90 13.58
C THR A 39 -1.73 -11.14 13.10
N ILE A 40 -2.38 -12.23 13.51
CA ILE A 40 -3.78 -12.52 13.14
C ILE A 40 -4.72 -11.46 13.75
N ASN A 41 -4.59 -11.19 15.05
CA ASN A 41 -5.42 -10.18 15.73
C ASN A 41 -5.24 -8.78 15.12
N LEU A 42 -4.00 -8.40 14.80
CA LEU A 42 -3.70 -7.15 14.11
C LEU A 42 -4.31 -7.15 12.71
N PHE A 43 -4.13 -8.22 11.93
CA PHE A 43 -4.71 -8.31 10.59
C PHE A 43 -6.23 -8.16 10.62
N ASP A 44 -6.92 -8.76 11.60
CA ASP A 44 -8.36 -8.57 11.76
C ASP A 44 -8.73 -7.12 12.09
N GLN A 45 -7.95 -6.43 12.92
CA GLN A 45 -8.15 -4.99 13.18
C GLN A 45 -7.94 -4.13 11.94
N LEU A 46 -6.88 -4.41 11.16
CA LEU A 46 -6.65 -3.74 9.88
C LEU A 46 -7.77 -4.05 8.90
N TRP A 47 -8.27 -5.28 8.88
CA TRP A 47 -9.40 -5.66 8.03
C TRP A 47 -10.64 -4.83 8.34
N GLN A 48 -10.99 -4.66 9.62
CA GLN A 48 -12.16 -3.83 10.00
C GLN A 48 -11.98 -2.35 9.63
N THR A 49 -10.74 -1.84 9.69
CA THR A 49 -10.45 -0.41 9.48
C THR A 49 -10.25 -0.09 8.00
N HIS A 50 -9.69 -1.02 7.23
CA HIS A 50 -9.24 -0.85 5.84
C HIS A 50 -9.87 -1.88 4.90
N GLU A 51 -11.09 -2.34 5.21
CA GLU A 51 -11.75 -3.46 4.53
C GLU A 51 -11.73 -3.29 3.01
N ARG A 52 -12.07 -2.10 2.51
CA ARG A 52 -12.14 -1.82 1.08
C ARG A 52 -10.83 -2.16 0.37
N LEU A 53 -9.72 -1.59 0.84
CA LEU A 53 -8.41 -1.77 0.21
C LEU A 53 -7.89 -3.21 0.40
N LEU A 54 -8.06 -3.80 1.58
CA LEU A 54 -7.63 -5.19 1.81
C LEU A 54 -8.45 -6.19 0.99
N ASN A 55 -9.73 -5.89 0.71
CA ASN A 55 -10.55 -6.69 -0.18
C ASN A 55 -10.12 -6.55 -1.65
N GLU A 56 -9.72 -5.35 -2.09
CA GLU A 56 -9.09 -5.15 -3.40
C GLU A 56 -7.78 -5.95 -3.51
N MET A 57 -6.90 -5.88 -2.50
CA MET A 57 -5.69 -6.70 -2.43
C MET A 57 -5.99 -8.21 -2.45
N LYS A 58 -7.05 -8.65 -1.77
CA LYS A 58 -7.50 -10.05 -1.81
C LYS A 58 -7.91 -10.46 -3.22
N GLN A 59 -8.70 -9.64 -3.91
CA GLN A 59 -9.14 -9.91 -5.28
C GLN A 59 -7.95 -9.99 -6.24
N ASP A 60 -6.95 -9.12 -6.08
CA ASP A 60 -5.73 -9.15 -6.88
C ASP A 60 -4.93 -10.45 -6.65
N VAL A 61 -4.82 -10.91 -5.40
CA VAL A 61 -4.11 -12.16 -5.04
C VAL A 61 -4.86 -13.43 -5.46
N GLU A 62 -6.17 -13.34 -5.63
CA GLU A 62 -7.05 -14.42 -6.12
C GLU A 62 -7.18 -14.41 -7.65
N ASN A 63 -6.80 -13.33 -8.32
CA ASN A 63 -6.85 -13.23 -9.77
C ASN A 63 -5.84 -14.21 -10.42
N PRO A 64 -6.29 -15.12 -11.30
CA PRO A 64 -5.42 -16.06 -12.00
C PRO A 64 -4.26 -15.39 -12.76
N ASP A 65 -4.49 -14.19 -13.32
CA ASP A 65 -3.48 -13.43 -14.06
C ASP A 65 -2.33 -12.96 -13.15
N PHE A 66 -2.60 -12.83 -11.85
CA PHE A 66 -1.66 -12.36 -10.84
C PHE A 66 -1.20 -13.47 -9.87
N LYS A 67 -1.48 -14.75 -10.16
CA LYS A 67 -1.22 -15.89 -9.25
C LYS A 67 0.19 -15.89 -8.63
N PHE A 68 1.20 -15.55 -9.43
CA PHE A 68 2.61 -15.52 -9.01
C PHE A 68 3.15 -14.10 -8.75
N HIS A 69 2.31 -13.08 -8.90
CA HIS A 69 2.70 -11.72 -8.60
C HIS A 69 2.69 -11.53 -7.09
N ARG A 70 3.84 -11.11 -6.55
CA ARG A 70 3.97 -10.68 -5.15
C ARG A 70 4.33 -9.22 -5.04
N GLU A 71 4.41 -8.54 -6.17
CA GLU A 71 4.86 -7.17 -6.22
C GLU A 71 3.72 -6.27 -6.62
N PHE A 72 3.60 -5.16 -5.90
CA PHE A 72 2.64 -4.13 -6.20
C PHE A 72 3.28 -2.75 -6.08
N TYR A 73 2.58 -1.77 -6.61
CA TYR A 73 3.08 -0.42 -6.74
C TYR A 73 2.12 0.56 -6.10
N VAL A 74 2.70 1.55 -5.44
CA VAL A 74 1.94 2.66 -4.86
C VAL A 74 2.29 3.90 -5.65
N LEU A 75 1.27 4.53 -6.21
CA LEU A 75 1.40 5.60 -7.18
C LEU A 75 0.66 6.85 -6.72
N LYS A 76 1.19 8.00 -7.10
CA LYS A 76 0.46 9.27 -7.06
C LYS A 76 -0.06 9.59 -8.47
N LYS A 77 -1.36 9.84 -8.62
CA LYS A 77 -1.95 10.36 -9.86
C LYS A 77 -1.40 11.77 -10.08
N GLY A 78 -0.61 11.92 -11.15
CA GLY A 78 0.00 13.20 -11.54
C GLY A 78 0.08 13.34 -13.06
N TRP A 79 0.61 14.47 -13.54
CA TRP A 79 0.86 14.68 -14.98
C TRP A 79 1.82 13.60 -15.50
N GLY A 80 1.29 12.62 -16.23
CA GLY A 80 2.04 11.50 -16.79
C GLY A 80 1.74 10.11 -16.20
N TRP A 81 0.73 9.95 -15.32
CA TRP A 81 0.32 8.61 -14.85
C TRP A 81 -0.06 7.68 -16.01
N GLU A 82 -0.70 8.22 -17.06
CA GLU A 82 -1.01 7.47 -18.30
C GLU A 82 0.25 6.94 -18.99
N ARG A 83 1.37 7.66 -18.84
CA ARG A 83 2.68 7.27 -19.41
C ARG A 83 3.32 6.10 -18.66
N TRP A 84 2.91 5.83 -17.43
CA TRP A 84 3.40 4.71 -16.61
C TRP A 84 2.94 3.35 -17.16
N GLY A 85 1.73 3.28 -17.73
CA GLY A 85 1.20 2.07 -18.37
C GLY A 85 1.96 1.61 -19.61
N PHE A 86 2.69 2.52 -20.28
CA PHE A 86 3.38 2.24 -21.55
C PHE A 86 4.83 1.72 -21.39
N HIS A 87 5.41 1.73 -20.19
CA HIS A 87 6.83 1.36 -20.00
C HIS A 87 7.04 0.07 -19.21
N ARG A 88 5.96 -0.59 -18.78
CA ARG A 88 6.08 -1.90 -18.14
C ARG A 88 5.72 -3.02 -19.07
N ARG A 89 6.63 -3.99 -19.15
CA ARG A 89 6.39 -5.27 -19.81
C ARG A 89 5.53 -6.14 -18.89
N GLY A 90 4.22 -6.06 -19.06
CA GLY A 90 3.27 -7.03 -18.51
C GLY A 90 2.34 -6.50 -17.40
N PRO A 91 1.39 -7.34 -16.97
CA PRO A 91 0.38 -6.99 -15.98
C PRO A 91 1.03 -6.75 -14.60
N CYS A 92 0.57 -5.73 -13.89
CA CYS A 92 1.07 -5.42 -12.54
C CYS A 92 -0.05 -4.88 -11.65
N ILE A 93 0.06 -5.15 -10.35
CA ILE A 93 -0.86 -4.63 -9.33
C ILE A 93 -0.42 -3.23 -8.93
N ALA A 94 -1.35 -2.27 -8.91
CA ALA A 94 -1.06 -0.90 -8.53
C ALA A 94 -2.21 -0.28 -7.74
N TYR A 95 -1.86 0.43 -6.66
CA TYR A 95 -2.78 1.19 -5.82
C TYR A 95 -2.42 2.67 -5.89
N PHE A 96 -3.43 3.54 -5.94
CA PHE A 96 -3.23 4.98 -6.03
C PHE A 96 -3.56 5.67 -4.72
N LEU A 97 -2.73 6.63 -4.32
CA LEU A 97 -2.92 7.41 -3.10
C LEU A 97 -4.23 8.21 -3.11
N GLU A 98 -4.68 8.62 -4.28
CA GLU A 98 -5.91 9.38 -4.46
C GLU A 98 -7.17 8.53 -4.27
N ASP A 99 -7.07 7.21 -4.44
CA ASP A 99 -8.22 6.30 -4.32
C ASP A 99 -8.42 5.79 -2.88
N HIS A 100 -7.37 5.93 -2.05
CA HIS A 100 -7.29 5.40 -0.70
C HIS A 100 -6.58 6.38 0.24
N SER A 101 -7.35 7.18 0.97
CA SER A 101 -6.82 8.17 1.95
C SER A 101 -5.99 7.55 3.08
N ASP A 102 -6.20 6.25 3.31
CA ASP A 102 -5.64 5.43 4.39
C ASP A 102 -4.59 4.42 3.91
N LEU A 103 -4.21 4.46 2.62
CA LEU A 103 -3.22 3.55 2.02
C LEU A 103 -1.87 3.62 2.75
N LEU A 104 -1.36 4.81 3.02
CA LEU A 104 -0.05 4.95 3.68
C LEU A 104 -0.03 4.43 5.12
N PRO A 105 -0.98 4.82 6.01
CA PRO A 105 -1.09 4.20 7.33
C PRO A 105 -1.20 2.67 7.31
N LEU A 106 -1.96 2.11 6.35
CA LEU A 106 -2.07 0.66 6.18
C LEU A 106 -0.72 0.05 5.81
N LEU A 107 -0.02 0.61 4.82
CA LEU A 107 1.28 0.10 4.36
C LEU A 107 2.35 0.20 5.45
N ASP A 108 2.37 1.28 6.24
CA ASP A 108 3.26 1.40 7.41
C ASP A 108 2.99 0.28 8.41
N SER A 109 1.70 0.01 8.70
CA SER A 109 1.29 -1.07 9.59
C SER A 109 1.73 -2.43 9.04
N LEU A 110 1.40 -2.75 7.80
CA LEU A 110 1.81 -4.02 7.16
C LEU A 110 3.33 -4.19 7.13
N THR A 111 4.08 -3.13 6.84
CA THR A 111 5.55 -3.16 6.82
C THR A 111 6.11 -3.42 8.22
N SER A 112 5.56 -2.78 9.25
CA SER A 112 6.02 -2.95 10.64
C SER A 112 5.86 -4.37 11.19
N TYR A 113 4.89 -5.12 10.65
CA TYR A 113 4.65 -6.54 10.98
C TYR A 113 5.30 -7.51 9.98
N GLY A 114 6.09 -7.01 9.03
CA GLY A 114 6.76 -7.83 8.02
C GLY A 114 5.81 -8.49 7.03
N LEU A 115 4.57 -8.00 6.91
CA LEU A 115 3.57 -8.50 5.98
C LEU A 115 3.81 -8.01 4.55
N ILE A 116 4.46 -6.87 4.41
CA ILE A 116 5.02 -6.35 3.15
C ILE A 116 6.45 -5.86 3.38
N SER A 117 7.21 -5.73 2.30
CA SER A 117 8.54 -5.13 2.29
C SER A 117 8.70 -4.20 1.10
N GLN A 118 9.45 -3.11 1.25
CA GLN A 118 9.75 -2.21 0.14
C GLN A 118 10.98 -2.73 -0.62
N THR A 119 10.87 -2.94 -1.93
CA THR A 119 11.84 -3.72 -2.72
C THR A 119 12.44 -3.02 -3.93
N GLY A 120 12.29 -1.70 -4.06
CA GLY A 120 12.86 -0.96 -5.19
C GLY A 120 13.24 0.47 -4.86
N GLU A 121 13.96 1.09 -5.80
CA GLU A 121 14.26 2.53 -5.74
C GLU A 121 12.96 3.32 -5.75
N THR A 122 12.80 4.14 -4.72
CA THR A 122 11.69 5.06 -4.68
C THR A 122 11.90 6.18 -5.69
N GLY A 123 11.07 6.22 -6.71
CA GLY A 123 10.94 7.38 -7.57
C GLY A 123 10.13 8.48 -6.88
N LYS A 124 10.23 9.73 -7.36
CA LYS A 124 9.49 10.88 -6.80
C LYS A 124 7.99 10.65 -6.59
N ASN A 125 7.37 9.73 -7.34
CA ASN A 125 5.93 9.45 -7.31
C ASN A 125 5.59 7.94 -7.29
N THR A 126 6.55 7.07 -6.96
CA THR A 126 6.36 5.61 -7.08
C THR A 126 7.16 4.84 -6.06
N ALA A 127 6.50 3.98 -5.28
CA ALA A 127 7.16 2.94 -4.49
C ALA A 127 6.75 1.55 -4.96
N ARG A 128 7.69 0.61 -4.83
CA ARG A 128 7.49 -0.82 -5.08
C ARG A 128 7.52 -1.56 -3.76
N PHE A 129 6.52 -2.41 -3.57
CA PHE A 129 6.41 -3.28 -2.41
C PHE A 129 6.28 -4.73 -2.85
N GLN A 130 6.72 -5.63 -1.98
CA GLN A 130 6.57 -7.07 -2.09
C GLN A 130 5.72 -7.59 -0.93
N LEU A 131 4.68 -8.34 -1.24
CA LEU A 131 3.83 -9.08 -0.31
C LEU A 131 4.63 -10.27 0.26
N SER A 132 4.51 -10.49 1.56
CA SER A 132 4.92 -11.75 2.19
C SER A 132 3.91 -12.86 1.88
N GLU A 133 4.36 -14.12 1.88
CA GLU A 133 3.43 -15.25 1.76
C GLU A 133 2.43 -15.30 2.93
N LYS A 134 2.84 -14.86 4.13
CA LYS A 134 1.94 -14.78 5.29
C LYS A 134 0.77 -13.83 5.04
N LEU A 135 0.99 -12.67 4.42
CA LEU A 135 -0.09 -11.76 4.06
C LEU A 135 -1.01 -12.38 3.00
N VAL A 136 -0.43 -13.07 2.01
CA VAL A 136 -1.19 -13.78 0.97
C VAL A 136 -2.11 -14.85 1.57
N GLU A 137 -1.62 -15.62 2.54
CA GLU A 137 -2.41 -16.59 3.29
C GLU A 137 -3.53 -15.93 4.09
N LEU A 138 -3.24 -14.83 4.80
CA LEU A 138 -4.25 -14.07 5.56
C LEU A 138 -5.35 -13.50 4.67
N LEU A 139 -4.99 -12.94 3.50
CA LEU A 139 -5.94 -12.41 2.53
C LEU A 139 -6.86 -13.51 1.98
N ARG A 140 -6.30 -14.67 1.60
CA ARG A 140 -7.06 -15.82 1.09
C ARG A 140 -7.93 -16.49 2.15
N GLY A 141 -7.44 -16.55 3.38
CA GLY A 141 -8.16 -17.12 4.52
C GLY A 141 -9.32 -16.26 5.00
N LYS A 142 -9.41 -15.00 4.55
CA LYS A 142 -10.49 -14.11 4.96
C LYS A 142 -11.78 -14.43 4.21
N ASN A 143 -12.72 -15.02 4.94
CA ASN A 143 -14.08 -15.23 4.43
C ASN A 143 -14.81 -13.90 4.30
N THR A 144 -14.91 -13.38 3.09
CA THR A 144 -15.83 -12.28 2.74
C THR A 144 -17.24 -12.85 2.57
N ASN A 145 -17.81 -13.40 3.64
CA ASN A 145 -19.24 -13.73 3.64
C ASN A 145 -19.99 -12.40 3.66
N LYS A 146 -20.48 -11.96 2.50
CA LYS A 146 -21.53 -10.96 2.42
C LYS A 146 -22.75 -11.53 3.13
N SER A 147 -23.05 -11.02 4.32
CA SER A 147 -24.39 -11.14 4.90
C SER A 147 -25.33 -10.13 4.28
#